data_AF-A0A1F8GUJ5-F1
#
_entry.id   AF-A0A1F8GUJ5-F1
#
_cell.length_a   1.000
_cell.length_b   1.000
_cell.length_c   1.000
_cell.angle_alpha   90.00
_cell.angle_beta   90.00
_cell.angle_gamma   90.00
#
_symmetry.space_group_name_H-M   'P 1'
#
loop_
_entity.id
_entity.type
_entity.pdbx_description
1 polymer ?
#
loop_
_entity_poly.entity_id
_entity_poly.type
_entity_poly.pdbx_seq_one_letter_code
_entity_poly.pdbx_strand_id
1 'polypeptide(L)'
;MGSGSVPPSPAMGGSGDDVNNNKVFAIIGYLIPILFFIPLVSDSGKKSPFAMFHANQQLNLLLLWIVGSILYVVLIGFLVHIFALICTIMGIINAAQGTMKRLPLIGGINILKS
;
A
#
# COMPACT_ATOMS: atom_id res chain seq x y z
N MET A 1 26.62 27.49 21.04
CA MET A 1 26.76 26.02 20.89
C MET A 1 25.36 25.44 20.81
N GLY A 2 24.87 25.23 19.58
CA GLY A 2 23.51 24.77 19.33
C GLY A 2 23.42 23.27 19.57
N SER A 3 22.60 22.87 20.55
CA SER A 3 22.15 21.50 20.73
C SER A 3 21.21 21.14 19.59
N GLY A 4 21.77 20.73 18.45
CA GLY A 4 21.03 20.09 17.38
C GLY A 4 20.60 18.72 17.84
N SER A 5 19.41 18.62 18.43
CA SER A 5 18.74 17.33 18.62
C SER A 5 18.54 16.71 17.24
N VAL A 6 19.35 15.71 16.92
CA VAL A 6 19.16 14.86 15.75
C VAL A 6 17.72 14.34 15.85
N PRO A 7 16.83 14.67 14.89
CA PRO A 7 15.46 14.21 14.96
C PRO A 7 15.45 12.68 14.92
N PRO A 8 14.57 12.03 15.69
CA PRO A 8 14.47 10.58 15.70
C PRO A 8 14.26 10.10 14.27
N SER A 9 15.07 9.12 13.83
CA SER A 9 14.92 8.50 12.53
C SER A 9 13.48 7.98 12.41
N PRO A 10 12.64 8.54 11.53
CA PRO A 10 11.26 8.14 11.46
C PRO A 10 11.25 6.74 10.88
N ALA A 11 10.67 5.79 11.61
CA ALA A 11 10.32 4.51 11.05
C ALA A 11 9.44 4.77 9.81
N MET A 12 10.03 4.73 8.60
CA MET A 12 9.46 5.00 7.27
C MET A 12 7.94 5.26 7.27
N GLY A 13 7.52 6.42 7.79
CA GLY A 13 6.13 6.82 7.95
C GLY A 13 6.06 8.24 7.41
N GLY A 14 5.08 8.53 6.55
CA GLY A 14 4.88 9.89 6.04
C GLY A 14 4.76 10.88 7.21
N SER A 15 5.05 12.16 6.96
CA SER A 15 4.78 13.18 7.99
C SER A 15 3.32 13.10 8.44
N GLY A 16 3.03 13.49 9.68
CA GLY A 16 1.65 13.45 10.21
C GLY A 16 0.64 14.15 9.28
N ASP A 17 1.05 15.26 8.68
CA ASP A 17 0.27 16.00 7.69
C ASP A 17 0.05 15.22 6.39
N ASP A 18 1.09 14.55 5.88
CA ASP A 18 0.98 13.72 4.68
C ASP A 18 -0.03 12.58 4.87
N VAL A 19 0.07 11.88 5.99
CA VAL A 19 -0.86 10.80 6.36
C VAL A 19 -2.29 11.32 6.49
N ASN A 20 -2.49 12.44 7.20
CA ASN A 20 -3.83 12.99 7.42
C ASN A 20 -4.49 13.43 6.11
N ASN A 21 -3.73 14.12 5.25
CA ASN A 21 -4.25 14.68 4.00
C ASN A 21 -4.49 13.64 2.92
N ASN A 22 -3.77 12.51 2.93
CA ASN A 22 -3.80 11.52 1.85
C ASN A 22 -4.34 10.14 2.28
N LYS A 23 -4.95 10.03 3.47
CA LYS A 23 -5.51 8.76 3.99
C LYS A 23 -6.49 8.08 3.06
N VAL A 24 -7.38 8.84 2.42
CA VAL A 24 -8.36 8.30 1.48
C VAL A 24 -7.69 7.57 0.31
N PHE A 25 -6.60 8.14 -0.22
CA PHE A 25 -5.82 7.55 -1.32
C PHE A 25 -5.12 6.25 -0.91
N ALA A 26 -4.62 6.19 0.33
CA ALA A 26 -3.99 4.99 0.87
C ALA A 26 -4.98 3.83 1.12
N ILE A 27 -6.28 4.12 1.28
CA ILE A 27 -7.31 3.10 1.57
C ILE A 27 -8.06 2.66 0.32
N ILE A 28 -8.40 3.59 -0.59
CA ILE A 28 -9.40 3.37 -1.64
C ILE A 28 -9.08 2.16 -2.55
N GLY A 29 -7.81 1.97 -2.93
CA GLY A 29 -7.40 0.86 -3.77
C GLY A 29 -7.29 -0.49 -3.05
N TYR A 30 -7.55 -0.57 -1.74
CA TYR A 30 -7.79 -1.86 -1.08
C TYR A 30 -9.27 -2.27 -1.13
N LEU A 31 -10.18 -1.29 -1.11
CA LEU A 31 -11.63 -1.53 -1.19
C LEU A 31 -12.08 -1.75 -2.64
N ILE A 32 -11.51 -0.97 -3.56
CA ILE A 32 -11.79 -1.05 -4.99
C ILE A 32 -10.44 -1.20 -5.69
N PRO A 33 -9.92 -2.43 -5.87
CA PRO A 33 -8.55 -2.71 -6.31
C PRO A 33 -8.07 -1.96 -7.54
N ILE A 34 -8.97 -1.75 -8.51
CA ILE A 34 -8.63 -1.03 -9.74
C ILE A 34 -8.29 0.45 -9.48
N LEU A 35 -8.73 1.04 -8.37
CA LEU A 35 -8.46 2.44 -8.01
C LEU A 35 -7.08 2.69 -7.40
N PHE A 36 -6.16 1.71 -7.44
CA PHE A 36 -4.77 1.89 -7.00
C PHE A 36 -4.06 3.08 -7.69
N PHE A 37 -4.51 3.49 -8.87
CA PHE A 37 -3.90 4.56 -9.65
C PHE A 37 -4.36 5.98 -9.25
N ILE A 38 -5.41 6.12 -8.44
CA ILE A 38 -5.93 7.45 -8.02
C ILE A 38 -4.83 8.36 -7.43
N PRO A 39 -3.94 7.89 -6.54
CA PRO A 39 -2.82 8.70 -6.06
C PRO A 39 -1.92 9.21 -7.19
N LEU A 40 -1.66 8.40 -8.24
CA LEU A 40 -0.73 8.74 -9.33
C LEU A 40 -1.21 9.91 -10.18
N VAL A 41 -2.53 10.05 -10.32
CA VAL A 41 -3.15 11.11 -11.13
C VAL A 41 -3.58 12.32 -10.30
N SER A 42 -3.53 12.23 -8.97
CA SER A 42 -3.91 13.30 -8.05
C SER A 42 -2.71 14.17 -7.68
N ASP A 43 -2.88 15.49 -7.65
CA ASP A 43 -1.77 16.42 -7.39
C ASP A 43 -1.13 16.28 -6.00
N SER A 44 -1.94 16.01 -4.97
CA SER A 44 -1.47 15.70 -3.62
C SER A 44 -0.98 14.26 -3.51
N GLY A 45 -1.71 13.30 -4.08
CA GLY A 45 -1.39 11.88 -4.00
C GLY A 45 -0.03 11.53 -4.62
N LYS A 46 0.29 12.07 -5.80
CA LYS A 46 1.53 11.73 -6.52
C LYS A 46 2.80 12.25 -5.84
N LYS A 47 2.64 13.20 -4.92
CA LYS A 47 3.73 13.78 -4.12
C LYS A 47 3.78 13.21 -2.70
N SER A 48 2.81 12.36 -2.33
CA SER A 48 2.69 11.76 -1.01
C SER A 48 3.45 10.44 -0.96
N PRO A 49 4.55 10.33 -0.18
CA PRO A 49 5.20 9.05 0.04
C PRO A 49 4.24 8.01 0.63
N PHE A 50 3.35 8.44 1.53
CA PHE A 50 2.35 7.57 2.14
C PHE A 50 1.34 7.02 1.11
N ALA A 51 0.76 7.87 0.28
CA ALA A 51 -0.20 7.44 -0.72
C ALA A 51 0.47 6.56 -1.79
N MET A 52 1.66 6.95 -2.27
CA MET A 52 2.40 6.19 -3.28
C MET A 52 2.88 4.83 -2.76
N PHE A 53 3.27 4.74 -1.48
CA PHE A 53 3.57 3.45 -0.86
C PHE A 53 2.37 2.50 -0.93
N HIS A 54 1.20 2.95 -0.47
CA HIS A 54 0.01 2.11 -0.49
C HIS A 54 -0.49 1.84 -1.91
N ALA A 55 -0.33 2.77 -2.86
CA ALA A 55 -0.62 2.55 -4.27
C ALA A 55 0.19 1.37 -4.83
N ASN A 56 1.47 1.26 -4.48
CA ASN A 56 2.33 0.17 -4.92
C ASN A 56 1.88 -1.17 -4.33
N GLN A 57 1.56 -1.20 -3.03
CA GLN A 57 1.04 -2.41 -2.37
C GLN A 57 -0.31 -2.84 -2.96
N GLN A 58 -1.21 -1.90 -3.25
CA GLN A 58 -2.51 -2.15 -3.88
C GLN A 58 -2.35 -2.73 -5.29
N LEU A 59 -1.40 -2.20 -6.09
CA LEU A 59 -1.09 -2.75 -7.41
C LEU A 59 -0.56 -4.19 -7.33
N ASN A 60 0.43 -4.46 -6.45
CA ASN A 60 0.93 -5.82 -6.25
C ASN A 60 -0.19 -6.78 -5.84
N LEU A 61 -1.09 -6.32 -4.97
CA LEU A 61 -2.21 -7.11 -4.49
C LEU A 61 -3.23 -7.37 -5.60
N LEU A 62 -3.56 -6.38 -6.44
CA LEU A 62 -4.40 -6.55 -7.63
C LEU A 62 -3.80 -7.60 -8.57
N LEU A 63 -2.49 -7.53 -8.83
CA LEU A 63 -1.81 -8.52 -9.67
C LEU A 63 -1.87 -9.92 -9.04
N LEU A 64 -1.72 -10.04 -7.72
CA LEU A 64 -1.87 -11.30 -7.00
C LEU A 64 -3.29 -11.88 -7.14
N TRP A 65 -4.33 -11.05 -7.06
CA TRP A 65 -5.72 -11.47 -7.31
C TRP A 65 -5.91 -11.99 -8.74
N ILE A 66 -5.33 -11.31 -9.73
CA ILE A 66 -5.40 -11.73 -11.14
C ILE A 66 -4.68 -13.07 -11.34
N VAL A 67 -3.46 -13.21 -10.83
CA VAL A 67 -2.69 -14.47 -10.91
C VAL A 67 -3.43 -15.60 -10.21
N GLY A 68 -3.96 -15.35 -9.00
CA GLY A 68 -4.78 -16.32 -8.28
C GLY A 68 -6.00 -16.77 -9.08
N SER A 69 -6.65 -15.85 -9.78
CA SER A 69 -7.84 -16.12 -10.61
C SER A 69 -7.51 -17.03 -11.80
N ILE A 70 -6.37 -16.78 -12.46
CA ILE A 70 -5.89 -17.62 -13.57
C ILE A 70 -5.55 -19.03 -13.06
N LEU A 71 -4.93 -19.14 -11.89
CA LEU A 71 -4.52 -20.42 -11.29
C LEU A 71 -5.66 -21.18 -10.57
N TYR A 72 -6.87 -20.61 -10.51
CA TYR A 72 -8.00 -21.20 -9.81
C TYR A 72 -8.40 -22.58 -10.36
N VAL A 73 -8.14 -22.83 -11.63
CA VAL A 73 -8.37 -24.12 -12.32
C VAL A 73 -7.59 -25.27 -11.66
N VAL A 74 -6.49 -24.99 -10.94
CA VAL A 74 -5.55 -26.01 -10.42
C VAL A 74 -5.65 -26.20 -8.89
N LEU A 75 -6.78 -25.83 -8.25
CA LEU A 75 -6.99 -25.74 -6.78
C LEU A 75 -6.05 -24.78 -6.03
N ILE A 76 -4.80 -24.61 -6.45
CA ILE A 76 -3.81 -23.72 -5.81
C ILE A 76 -4.27 -22.26 -5.80
N GLY A 77 -5.07 -21.85 -6.79
CA GLY A 77 -5.65 -20.51 -6.82
C GLY A 77 -6.54 -20.20 -5.62
N PHE A 78 -7.21 -21.20 -5.02
CA PHE A 78 -8.00 -20.99 -3.80
C PHE A 78 -7.13 -20.51 -2.63
N LEU A 79 -5.98 -21.15 -2.41
CA LEU A 79 -5.04 -20.75 -1.36
C LEU A 79 -4.47 -19.35 -1.62
N VAL A 80 -4.20 -19.02 -2.89
CA VAL A 80 -3.75 -17.67 -3.28
C VAL A 80 -4.82 -16.61 -2.97
N HIS A 81 -6.10 -16.89 -3.19
CA HIS A 81 -7.19 -15.96 -2.87
C HIS A 81 -7.34 -15.74 -1.37
N ILE A 82 -7.23 -16.79 -0.55
CA ILE A 82 -7.24 -16.67 0.91
C ILE A 82 -6.07 -15.82 1.39
N PHE A 83 -4.87 -16.07 0.86
CA PHE A 83 -3.69 -15.25 1.18
C PHE A 83 -3.87 -13.80 0.72
N ALA A 84 -4.37 -13.56 -0.48
CA ALA A 84 -4.65 -12.23 -0.99
C ALA A 84 -5.68 -11.49 -0.12
N LEU A 85 -6.73 -12.17 0.36
CA LEU A 85 -7.72 -11.60 1.28
C LEU A 85 -7.10 -11.16 2.60
N ILE A 86 -6.23 -11.99 3.19
CA ILE A 86 -5.49 -11.64 4.41
C ILE A 86 -4.63 -10.38 4.16
N CYS A 87 -3.89 -10.35 3.05
CA CYS A 87 -3.09 -9.20 2.65
C CYS A 87 -3.95 -7.94 2.42
N THR A 88 -5.16 -8.06 1.84
CA THR A 88 -6.10 -6.94 1.72
C THR A 88 -6.44 -6.35 3.09
N ILE A 89 -6.81 -7.19 4.05
CA ILE A 89 -7.19 -6.74 5.40
C ILE A 89 -5.99 -6.07 6.09
N MET A 90 -4.80 -6.67 6.02
CA MET A 90 -3.57 -6.09 6.56
C MET A 90 -3.26 -4.72 5.93
N GLY A 91 -3.43 -4.60 4.62
CA GLY A 91 -3.23 -3.35 3.88
C GLY A 91 -4.16 -2.24 4.34
N ILE A 92 -5.45 -2.55 4.52
CA ILE A 92 -6.46 -1.62 5.06
C ILE A 92 -6.09 -1.18 6.47
N ILE A 93 -5.75 -2.12 7.37
CA ILE A 93 -5.36 -1.81 8.75
C ILE A 93 -4.14 -0.88 8.76
N ASN A 94 -3.10 -1.21 7.99
CA ASN A 94 -1.88 -0.42 7.91
C ASN A 94 -2.19 1.01 7.40
N ALA A 95 -2.99 1.15 6.35
CA ALA A 95 -3.39 2.44 5.79
C ALA A 95 -4.26 3.27 6.77
N ALA A 96 -5.24 2.63 7.41
CA ALA A 96 -6.10 3.29 8.39
C ALA A 96 -5.30 3.82 9.60
N GLN A 97 -4.30 3.05 10.03
CA GLN A 97 -3.36 3.43 11.09
C GLN A 97 -2.27 4.41 10.65
N GLY A 98 -2.17 4.75 9.36
CA GLY A 98 -1.16 5.67 8.84
C GLY A 98 0.25 5.08 8.78
N THR A 99 0.37 3.75 8.69
CA THR A 99 1.66 3.04 8.72
C THR A 99 2.01 2.45 7.36
N MET A 100 3.28 2.60 6.94
CA MET A 100 3.78 2.03 5.68
C MET A 100 4.44 0.67 5.90
N LYS A 101 3.65 -0.30 6.37
CA LYS A 101 4.12 -1.68 6.53
C LYS A 101 3.86 -2.49 5.26
N ARG A 102 4.92 -3.15 4.77
CA ARG A 102 4.87 -3.98 3.57
C ARG A 102 3.99 -5.21 3.81
N LEU A 103 3.22 -5.59 2.80
CA LEU A 103 2.47 -6.85 2.83
C LEU A 103 3.43 -8.05 2.78
N PRO A 104 3.09 -9.17 3.44
CA PRO A 104 3.89 -10.39 3.37
C PRO A 104 4.11 -10.84 1.92
N LEU A 105 5.32 -11.33 1.62
CA LEU A 105 5.77 -11.90 0.33
C LEU A 105 5.74 -10.96 -0.89
N ILE A 106 4.70 -10.17 -1.07
CA ILE A 106 4.51 -9.29 -2.25
C ILE A 106 4.95 -7.84 -1.99
N GLY A 107 5.01 -7.42 -0.72
CA GLY A 107 5.16 -6.01 -0.39
C GLY A 107 6.54 -5.41 -0.62
N GLY A 108 7.54 -6.25 -0.95
CA GLY A 108 8.87 -5.81 -1.37
C GLY A 108 8.97 -5.40 -2.84
N ILE A 109 7.95 -5.71 -3.65
CA ILE A 109 7.92 -5.38 -5.07
C ILE A 109 7.51 -3.91 -5.22
N ASN A 110 8.30 -3.12 -5.94
CA ASN A 110 7.98 -1.71 -6.23
C ASN A 110 7.85 -1.53 -7.74
N ILE A 111 6.61 -1.55 -8.24
CA ILE A 111 6.29 -1.36 -9.66
C ILE A 111 6.19 0.13 -9.98
N LEU A 112 5.50 0.87 -9.11
CA LEU A 112 5.40 2.31 -9.23
C LEU A 112 6.70 2.95 -8.73
N LYS A 113 7.41 3.65 -9.61
CA LYS A 113 8.56 4.48 -9.22
C LYS A 113 8.01 5.82 -8.76
N SER A 114 8.14 6.09 -7.46
CA SER A 114 7.84 7.36 -6.80
C SER A 114 9.13 8.11 -6.50
#